data_AF-A0A3Q9JJJ6-F1
#
_entry.id   AF-A0A3Q9JJJ6-F1
#
_cell.length_a   1.000
_cell.length_b   1.000
_cell.length_c   1.000
_cell.angle_alpha   90.00
_cell.angle_beta   90.00
_cell.angle_gamma   90.00
#
_symmetry.space_group_name_H-M   'P 1'
#
loop_
_entity.id
_entity.type
_entity.pdbx_description
1 polymer ?
#
loop_
_entity_poly.entity_id
_entity_poly.type
_entity_poly.pdbx_seq_one_letter_code
_entity_poly.pdbx_strand_id
1 'polypeptide(L)'
;MTFLNPVIKYKKIVPEIFKEIPDVPTHSKVLIIGSGFGGAISAWRLAQAGIPSTILERGSYWPISKDRATFSDETIPDGRGYWHNKKIKLLNGFNACVDDFGGVMDVTSYEHIDVWRGACVGGGICYFYRGYDSARTKIF
;
A
#
# COMPACT_ATOMS: atom_id res chain seq x y z
N MET A 1 -22.18 -14.38 14.61
CA MET A 1 -20.77 -13.98 14.74
C MET A 1 -20.68 -12.52 14.39
N THR A 2 -20.31 -11.66 15.34
CA THR A 2 -20.28 -10.20 15.18
C THR A 2 -19.35 -9.86 14.03
N PHE A 3 -19.89 -9.31 12.94
CA PHE A 3 -19.09 -8.70 11.88
C PHE A 3 -18.35 -7.52 12.50
N LEU A 4 -17.13 -7.75 12.99
CA LEU A 4 -16.29 -6.67 13.48
C LEU A 4 -16.11 -5.71 12.31
N ASN A 5 -16.51 -4.45 12.48
CA ASN A 5 -16.28 -3.41 11.48
C ASN A 5 -14.80 -3.49 11.04
N PRO A 6 -14.50 -3.69 9.74
CA PRO A 6 -13.13 -3.83 9.24
C PRO A 6 -12.23 -2.70 9.70
N VAL A 7 -12.75 -1.47 9.78
CA VAL A 7 -12.00 -0.30 10.28
C VAL A 7 -11.57 -0.50 11.73
N ILE A 8 -12.45 -0.96 12.62
CA ILE A 8 -12.13 -1.22 14.02
C ILE A 8 -11.10 -2.35 14.15
N LYS A 9 -11.26 -3.41 13.33
CA LYS A 9 -10.30 -4.52 13.26
C LYS A 9 -8.92 -4.02 12.87
N TYR A 10 -8.78 -3.33 11.75
CA TYR A 10 -7.48 -2.89 11.23
C TYR A 10 -6.86 -1.77 12.03
N LYS A 11 -7.65 -0.89 12.67
CA LYS A 11 -7.14 0.13 13.59
C LYS A 11 -6.44 -0.47 14.81
N LYS A 12 -6.84 -1.67 15.25
CA LYS A 12 -6.13 -2.40 16.32
C LYS A 12 -4.82 -3.04 15.85
N ILE A 13 -4.74 -3.47 14.59
CA ILE A 13 -3.59 -4.20 14.03
C ILE A 13 -2.51 -3.22 13.54
N VAL A 14 -2.92 -2.20 12.80
CA VAL A 14 -2.04 -1.19 12.18
C VAL A 14 -2.65 0.20 12.44
N PRO A 15 -2.54 0.75 13.66
CA PRO A 15 -3.13 2.06 13.97
C PRO A 15 -2.52 3.22 13.16
N GLU A 16 -1.29 3.09 12.68
CA GLU A 16 -0.52 4.16 12.04
C GLU A 16 -1.13 4.61 10.71
N ILE A 17 -1.78 3.72 9.96
CA ILE A 17 -2.46 4.08 8.70
C ILE A 17 -3.73 4.91 8.94
N PHE A 18 -4.21 4.97 10.19
CA PHE A 18 -5.34 5.79 10.63
C PHE A 18 -4.90 7.07 11.35
N LYS A 19 -3.59 7.34 11.43
CA LYS A 19 -3.09 8.59 11.97
C LYS A 19 -3.51 9.73 11.05
N GLU A 20 -3.92 10.84 11.64
CA GLU A 20 -4.19 12.07 10.88
C GLU A 20 -2.94 12.48 10.11
N ILE A 21 -3.14 12.77 8.83
CA ILE A 21 -2.11 13.23 7.90
C ILE A 21 -2.05 14.76 8.01
N PRO A 22 -0.86 15.38 7.93
CA PRO A 22 -0.77 16.84 7.90
C PRO A 22 -1.66 17.46 6.82
N ASP A 23 -2.14 18.67 7.06
CA ASP A 23 -2.92 19.42 6.08
C ASP A 23 -2.13 19.53 4.77
N VAL A 24 -2.79 19.14 3.68
CA VAL A 24 -2.22 19.25 2.34
C VAL A 24 -2.13 20.72 1.94
N PRO A 25 -1.05 21.16 1.27
CA PRO A 25 -0.97 22.51 0.75
C PRO A 25 -2.16 22.80 -0.19
N THR A 26 -2.77 23.97 -0.07
CA THR A 26 -3.83 24.42 -0.99
C THR A 26 -3.31 24.62 -2.42
N HIS A 27 -2.00 24.80 -2.57
CA HIS A 27 -1.32 24.91 -3.84
C HIS A 27 0.06 24.23 -3.78
N SER A 28 0.38 23.44 -4.80
CA SER A 28 1.70 22.83 -5.00
C SER A 28 2.25 23.23 -6.36
N LYS A 29 3.42 23.88 -6.38
CA LYS A 29 4.12 24.23 -7.64
C LYS A 29 4.44 23.00 -8.48
N VAL A 30 4.78 21.90 -7.81
CA VAL A 30 4.98 20.58 -8.43
C VAL A 30 4.17 19.55 -7.68
N LEU A 31 3.28 18.87 -8.40
CA LEU A 31 2.49 17.75 -7.90
C LEU A 31 2.92 16.48 -8.64
N ILE A 32 3.33 15.47 -7.89
CA ILE A 32 3.68 14.14 -8.39
C ILE A 32 2.53 13.21 -8.03
N ILE A 33 1.95 12.55 -9.02
CA ILE A 33 0.85 11.61 -8.82
C ILE A 33 1.43 10.19 -8.83
N GLY A 34 1.25 9.49 -7.71
CA GLY A 34 1.79 8.16 -7.48
C GLY A 34 3.23 8.18 -6.96
N SER A 35 3.51 7.22 -6.08
CA SER A 35 4.79 7.11 -5.34
C SER A 35 5.62 5.87 -5.72
N GLY A 36 5.33 5.25 -6.87
CA GLY A 36 6.15 4.17 -7.43
C GLY A 36 7.54 4.64 -7.89
N PHE A 37 8.25 3.80 -8.64
CA PHE A 37 9.62 4.11 -9.11
C PHE A 37 9.75 5.49 -9.76
N GLY A 38 8.88 5.83 -10.71
CA GLY A 38 8.91 7.13 -11.39
C GLY A 38 8.69 8.29 -10.42
N GLY A 39 7.66 8.21 -9.58
CA GLY A 39 7.35 9.25 -8.60
C GLY A 39 8.46 9.46 -7.58
N ALA A 40 9.04 8.38 -7.07
CA ALA A 40 10.15 8.42 -6.11
C ALA A 40 11.40 9.05 -6.73
N ILE A 41 11.79 8.65 -7.95
CA ILE A 41 12.96 9.21 -8.65
C ILE A 41 12.72 10.69 -8.96
N SER A 42 11.54 11.05 -9.48
CA SER A 42 11.19 12.45 -9.76
C SER A 42 11.26 13.31 -8.50
N ALA A 43 10.66 12.86 -7.40
CA ALA A 43 10.71 13.56 -6.12
C ALA A 43 12.15 13.73 -5.61
N TRP A 44 12.96 12.67 -5.68
CA TRP A 44 14.35 12.71 -5.26
C TRP A 44 15.21 13.67 -6.09
N ARG A 45 14.96 13.76 -7.41
CA ARG A 45 15.67 14.71 -8.29
C ARG A 45 15.24 16.15 -8.05
N LEU A 46 13.95 16.41 -7.84
CA LEU A 46 13.44 17.73 -7.49
C LEU A 46 13.97 18.20 -6.14
N ALA A 47 14.00 17.32 -5.14
CA ALA A 47 14.55 17.62 -3.81
C ALA A 47 16.04 17.97 -3.87
N GLN A 48 16.85 17.22 -4.64
CA GLN A 48 18.26 17.55 -4.87
C GLN A 48 18.47 18.92 -5.53
N ALA A 49 17.53 19.34 -6.39
CA ALA A 49 17.54 20.66 -7.01
C ALA A 49 16.97 21.78 -6.11
N GLY A 50 16.58 21.47 -4.86
CA GLY A 50 15.95 22.43 -3.95
C GLY A 50 14.52 22.82 -4.33
N ILE A 51 13.86 22.04 -5.20
CA ILE A 51 12.50 22.29 -5.66
C ILE A 51 11.51 21.52 -4.78
N PRO A 52 10.68 22.19 -3.96
CA PRO A 52 9.67 21.51 -3.17
C PRO A 52 8.60 20.90 -4.09
N SER A 53 8.18 19.69 -3.77
CA SER A 53 7.13 18.95 -4.47
C SER A 53 6.21 18.23 -3.50
N THR A 54 4.98 18.01 -3.92
CA THR A 54 3.98 17.23 -3.18
C THR A 54 3.73 15.92 -3.92
N ILE A 55 3.74 14.80 -3.20
CA ILE A 55 3.39 13.49 -3.75
C ILE A 55 1.97 13.14 -3.30
N LEU A 56 1.11 12.83 -4.26
CA LEU A 56 -0.23 12.31 -4.00
C LEU A 56 -0.26 10.82 -4.29
N GLU A 57 -0.45 10.03 -3.24
CA GLU A 57 -0.59 8.58 -3.32
C GLU A 57 -1.99 8.19 -2.87
N ARG A 58 -2.65 7.29 -3.61
CA ARG A 58 -3.99 6.81 -3.24
C ARG A 58 -3.93 5.87 -2.03
N GLY A 59 -2.85 5.10 -1.94
CA GLY A 59 -2.63 4.12 -0.91
C GLY A 59 -2.10 4.66 0.42
N SER A 60 -2.19 3.84 1.46
CA SER A 60 -1.64 4.18 2.77
C SER A 60 -0.11 4.07 2.81
N TYR A 61 0.52 4.81 3.74
CA TYR A 61 1.89 4.57 4.16
C TYR A 61 1.92 3.42 5.18
N TRP A 62 2.33 2.23 4.73
CA TRP A 62 2.33 1.03 5.56
C TRP A 62 3.59 0.97 6.44
N PRO A 63 3.47 0.89 7.77
CA PRO A 63 4.62 0.92 8.66
C PRO A 63 5.38 -0.41 8.63
N ILE A 64 6.70 -0.37 8.65
CA ILE A 64 7.53 -1.55 8.88
C ILE A 64 7.66 -1.76 10.39
N SER A 65 7.25 -2.92 10.88
CA SER A 65 7.36 -3.29 12.29
C SER A 65 8.10 -4.62 12.43
N LYS A 66 8.94 -4.73 13.46
CA LYS A 66 9.62 -5.99 13.81
C LYS A 66 8.77 -6.88 14.71
N ASP A 67 7.84 -6.28 15.45
CA ASP A 67 7.14 -6.94 16.56
C ASP A 67 5.75 -7.44 16.13
N ARG A 68 5.28 -7.07 14.94
CA ARG A 68 3.99 -7.51 14.39
C ARG A 68 4.02 -7.60 12.87
N ALA A 69 3.19 -8.49 12.32
CA ALA A 69 2.96 -8.58 10.89
C ALA A 69 2.12 -7.39 10.42
N THR A 70 2.74 -6.41 9.76
CA THR A 70 2.01 -5.27 9.17
C THR A 70 1.16 -5.71 7.98
N PHE A 71 1.74 -6.50 7.07
CA PHE A 71 1.09 -6.92 5.84
C PHE A 71 0.30 -8.23 6.02
N SER A 72 -0.62 -8.49 5.09
CA SER A 72 -1.38 -9.74 5.04
C SER A 72 -0.48 -10.97 4.90
N ASP A 73 -0.96 -12.08 5.43
CA ASP A 73 -0.43 -13.43 5.15
C ASP A 73 -0.78 -13.86 3.72
N GLU A 74 0.06 -14.70 3.11
CA GLU A 74 -0.13 -15.18 1.74
C GLU A 74 -1.07 -16.38 1.65
N THR A 75 -1.12 -17.20 2.71
CA THR A 75 -1.94 -18.42 2.79
C THR A 75 -3.34 -18.14 3.34
N ILE A 76 -3.45 -17.22 4.30
CA ILE A 76 -4.70 -16.81 4.93
C ILE A 76 -4.83 -15.27 4.80
N PRO A 77 -5.20 -14.77 3.61
CA PRO A 77 -5.21 -13.35 3.34
C PRO A 77 -6.32 -12.62 4.10
N ASP A 78 -6.07 -11.35 4.41
CA ASP A 78 -7.08 -10.41 4.91
C ASP A 78 -7.12 -9.13 4.08
N GLY A 79 -7.95 -8.16 4.49
CA GLY A 79 -8.15 -6.91 3.77
C GLY A 79 -6.89 -6.04 3.63
N ARG A 80 -5.81 -6.30 4.39
CA ARG A 80 -4.54 -5.59 4.21
C ARG A 80 -3.82 -6.00 2.93
N GLY A 81 -4.16 -7.17 2.38
CA GLY A 81 -3.57 -7.68 1.15
C GLY A 81 -4.08 -6.95 -0.07
N TYR A 82 -5.38 -6.67 -0.16
CA TYR A 82 -6.04 -6.28 -1.41
C TYR A 82 -6.84 -4.98 -1.28
N TRP A 83 -6.67 -4.09 -2.26
CA TRP A 83 -7.29 -2.78 -2.36
C TRP A 83 -8.73 -2.90 -2.82
N HIS A 84 -9.68 -2.74 -1.90
CA HIS A 84 -11.14 -2.73 -2.14
C HIS A 84 -11.65 -3.90 -3.00
N ASN A 85 -11.06 -5.08 -2.81
CA ASN A 85 -11.46 -6.30 -3.51
C ASN A 85 -11.84 -7.41 -2.51
N LYS A 86 -13.14 -7.69 -2.41
CA LYS A 86 -13.70 -8.69 -1.48
C LYS A 86 -13.48 -10.14 -1.93
N LYS A 87 -13.28 -10.37 -3.24
CA LYS A 87 -13.18 -11.72 -3.83
C LYS A 87 -11.91 -11.81 -4.62
N ILE A 88 -10.95 -12.54 -4.07
CA ILE A 88 -9.60 -12.63 -4.62
C ILE A 88 -9.35 -14.05 -5.12
N LYS A 89 -8.60 -14.14 -6.21
CA LYS A 89 -8.06 -15.39 -6.70
C LYS A 89 -6.61 -15.49 -6.23
N LEU A 90 -6.33 -16.47 -5.39
CA LEU A 90 -4.99 -16.73 -4.90
C LEU A 90 -4.12 -17.34 -6.02
N LEU A 91 -2.80 -17.22 -5.88
CA LEU A 91 -1.84 -17.77 -6.84
C LEU A 91 -1.97 -19.29 -7.02
N ASN A 92 -2.46 -19.99 -5.99
CA ASN A 92 -2.75 -21.43 -6.03
C ASN A 92 -4.08 -21.77 -6.74
N GLY A 93 -4.80 -20.79 -7.28
CA GLY A 93 -6.05 -20.96 -8.00
C GLY A 93 -7.31 -21.00 -7.14
N PHE A 94 -7.18 -21.02 -5.80
CA PHE A 94 -8.34 -20.98 -4.90
C PHE A 94 -8.89 -19.56 -4.75
N ASN A 95 -10.21 -19.47 -4.55
CA ASN A 95 -10.87 -18.21 -4.24
C ASN A 95 -10.87 -17.99 -2.72
N ALA A 96 -10.55 -16.77 -2.30
CA ALA A 96 -10.68 -16.34 -0.91
C ALA A 96 -11.56 -15.09 -0.81
N CYS A 97 -12.22 -14.95 0.32
CA CYS A 97 -12.99 -13.76 0.67
C CYS A 97 -12.23 -12.96 1.71
N VAL A 98 -12.05 -11.67 1.46
CA VAL A 98 -11.36 -10.75 2.38
C VAL A 98 -12.24 -9.54 2.69
N ASP A 99 -11.89 -8.83 3.76
CA ASP A 99 -12.56 -7.59 4.11
C ASP A 99 -12.34 -6.51 3.04
N ASP A 100 -13.35 -5.68 2.83
CA ASP A 100 -13.24 -4.49 1.99
C ASP A 100 -12.38 -3.44 2.69
N PHE A 101 -11.15 -3.28 2.22
CA PHE A 101 -10.17 -2.44 2.88
C PHE A 101 -9.16 -1.87 1.87
N GLY A 102 -8.48 -0.78 2.24
CA GLY A 102 -7.42 -0.16 1.44
C GLY A 102 -6.09 -0.94 1.53
N GLY A 103 -6.12 -2.25 1.24
CA GLY A 103 -4.96 -3.12 1.27
C GLY A 103 -3.91 -2.75 0.23
N VAL A 104 -2.71 -3.32 0.33
CA VAL A 104 -1.60 -2.91 -0.53
C VAL A 104 -1.86 -3.16 -2.02
N MET A 105 -2.63 -4.19 -2.40
CA MET A 105 -2.65 -4.73 -3.78
C MET A 105 -3.93 -4.50 -4.53
N ASP A 106 -3.83 -3.81 -5.65
CA ASP A 106 -4.91 -3.65 -6.60
C ASP A 106 -4.72 -4.62 -7.76
N VAL A 107 -5.58 -5.63 -7.82
CA VAL A 107 -5.67 -6.58 -8.93
C VAL A 107 -6.91 -6.25 -9.74
N THR A 108 -6.72 -5.89 -11.00
CA THR A 108 -7.81 -5.73 -11.96
C THR A 108 -7.73 -6.80 -13.03
N SER A 109 -8.78 -7.60 -13.12
CA SER A 109 -8.93 -8.64 -14.13
C SER A 109 -9.56 -8.07 -15.40
N TYR A 110 -8.89 -8.31 -16.53
CA TYR A 110 -9.40 -8.13 -17.88
C TYR A 110 -9.62 -9.51 -18.52
N GLU A 111 -10.16 -9.55 -19.73
CA GLU A 111 -10.57 -10.80 -20.39
C GLU A 111 -9.47 -11.89 -20.44
N HIS A 112 -8.21 -11.48 -20.60
CA HIS A 112 -7.08 -12.41 -20.77
C HIS A 112 -5.87 -12.10 -19.91
N ILE A 113 -5.97 -11.10 -19.02
CA ILE A 113 -4.84 -10.66 -18.21
C ILE A 113 -5.34 -10.11 -16.87
N ASP A 114 -4.63 -10.50 -15.81
CA ASP A 114 -4.75 -9.83 -14.52
C ASP A 114 -3.62 -8.82 -14.39
N VAL A 115 -3.96 -7.56 -14.11
CA VAL A 115 -3.00 -6.48 -13.92
C VAL A 115 -2.86 -6.21 -12.42
N TRP A 116 -1.67 -6.53 -11.89
CA TRP A 116 -1.32 -6.43 -10.48
C TRP A 116 -0.55 -5.13 -10.23
N ARG A 117 -1.04 -4.30 -9.30
CA ARG A 117 -0.49 -2.96 -9.01
C ARG A 117 -0.43 -2.71 -7.50
N GLY A 118 0.55 -1.91 -7.09
CA GLY A 118 0.57 -1.38 -5.73
C GLY A 118 -0.40 -0.21 -5.54
N ALA A 119 -1.00 -0.17 -4.36
CA ALA A 119 -1.85 0.89 -3.83
C ALA A 119 -1.37 1.22 -2.41
N CYS A 120 -0.10 1.62 -2.32
CA CYS A 120 0.58 2.01 -1.08
C CYS A 120 1.70 2.99 -1.42
N VAL A 121 2.17 3.76 -0.42
CA VAL A 121 3.34 4.62 -0.57
C VAL A 121 4.56 3.78 -0.94
N GLY A 122 5.17 4.04 -2.10
CA GLY A 122 6.19 3.21 -2.75
C GLY A 122 5.67 2.42 -3.96
N GLY A 123 4.36 2.35 -4.16
CA GLY A 123 3.72 1.60 -5.24
C GLY A 123 4.14 0.13 -5.26
N GLY A 124 4.50 -0.40 -6.43
CA GLY A 124 4.92 -1.80 -6.58
C GLY A 124 6.20 -2.17 -5.82
N ILE A 125 7.02 -1.17 -5.41
CA ILE A 125 8.28 -1.37 -4.68
C ILE A 125 8.03 -2.09 -3.35
N CYS A 126 6.90 -1.79 -2.69
CA CYS A 126 6.54 -2.38 -1.41
C CYS A 126 6.45 -3.92 -1.45
N TYR A 127 6.19 -4.52 -2.63
CA TYR A 127 6.22 -5.97 -2.79
C TYR A 127 7.60 -6.53 -2.99
N PHE A 128 8.40 -5.91 -3.87
CA PHE A 128 9.70 -6.43 -4.26
C PHE A 128 10.65 -6.55 -3.06
N TYR A 129 10.63 -5.58 -2.15
CA TYR A 129 11.51 -5.60 -0.99
C TYR A 129 11.02 -6.47 0.18
N ARG A 130 9.78 -7.00 0.14
CA ARG A 130 9.29 -7.99 1.11
C ARG A 130 9.93 -9.38 0.88
N GLY A 131 10.35 -9.68 -0.34
CA GLY A 131 11.16 -10.87 -0.65
C GLY A 131 12.61 -10.80 -0.11
N TYR A 132 13.03 -9.63 0.35
CA TYR A 132 14.40 -9.35 0.81
C TYR A 132 14.46 -8.96 2.29
N ASP A 133 13.44 -9.24 3.12
CA ASP A 133 13.52 -9.00 4.57
C ASP A 133 14.26 -10.13 5.34
N SER A 134 15.26 -10.72 4.66
CA SER A 134 16.49 -11.21 5.28
C SER A 134 17.64 -10.16 5.19
N ALA A 135 17.43 -9.03 4.53
CA ALA A 135 18.40 -7.98 4.30
C ALA A 135 17.77 -6.57 4.44
N ARG A 136 17.89 -6.05 5.66
CA ARG A 136 17.72 -4.65 6.08
C ARG A 136 17.93 -3.64 4.94
N THR A 137 16.87 -2.95 4.50
CA THR A 137 16.99 -1.62 3.89
C THR A 137 15.82 -0.76 4.35
N LYS A 138 16.14 0.36 5.02
CA LYS A 138 15.18 1.42 5.35
C LYS A 138 14.95 2.26 4.11
N ILE A 139 13.70 2.43 3.70
CA ILE A 139 13.29 3.47 2.75
C ILE A 139 12.77 4.64 3.60
N PHE A 140 13.31 5.84 3.35
CA PHE A 140 12.88 7.10 3.98
C PHE A 140 11.60 7.63 3.33
#